data_AF-A0A838JZV3-F1
#
_entry.id   AF-A0A838JZV3-F1
#
_cell.length_a   1.000
_cell.length_b   1.000
_cell.length_c   1.000
_cell.angle_alpha   90.00
_cell.angle_beta   90.00
_cell.angle_gamma   90.00
#
_symmetry.space_group_name_H-M   'P 1'
#
loop_
_entity.id
_entity.type
_entity.pdbx_description
1 polymer ?
#
loop_
_entity_poly.entity_id
_entity_poly.type
_entity_poly.pdbx_seq_one_letter_code
_entity_poly.pdbx_strand_id
1 'polypeptide(L)' 'LAGGQLIGATVVCPTGGDVVHELALAVRTGAFTGRLAQTVHAYPSWSLAVREAATLFFTSYKGLRARPARPG' A
#
# COMPACT_ATOMS: atom_id res chain seq x y z
N LEU A 1 -14.34 -1.09 -9.34
CA LEU A 1 -13.50 -1.64 -8.25
C LEU A 1 -13.23 -0.53 -7.25
N ALA A 2 -13.79 -0.62 -6.04
CA ALA A 2 -13.89 0.48 -5.06
C ALA A 2 -12.67 0.59 -4.12
N GLY A 3 -11.47 0.72 -4.68
CA GLY A 3 -10.21 0.76 -3.92
C GLY A 3 -9.70 2.14 -3.51
N GLY A 4 -10.41 3.21 -3.86
CA GLY A 4 -10.03 4.58 -3.54
C GLY A 4 -8.69 5.03 -4.14
N GLN A 5 -8.44 6.33 -4.04
CA GLN A 5 -7.14 6.92 -4.32
C GLN A 5 -6.27 6.84 -3.06
N LEU A 6 -4.98 6.54 -3.21
CA LEU A 6 -4.05 6.63 -2.09
C LEU A 6 -3.84 8.11 -1.73
N ILE A 7 -4.28 8.51 -0.54
CA ILE A 7 -4.15 9.89 -0.04
C ILE A 7 -2.94 10.10 0.86
N GLY A 8 -2.36 9.02 1.39
CA GLY A 8 -1.23 9.06 2.31
C GLY A 8 -0.87 7.67 2.82
N ALA A 9 0.35 7.53 3.34
CA ALA A 9 0.83 6.30 3.93
C ALA A 9 1.97 6.60 4.92
N THR A 10 2.14 5.70 5.88
CA THR A 10 3.24 5.75 6.86
C THR A 10 3.99 4.43 6.78
N VAL A 11 5.31 4.49 6.72
CA VAL A 11 6.18 3.31 6.69
C VAL A 11 7.26 3.42 7.74
N VAL A 12 7.54 2.30 8.41
CA VAL A 12 8.63 2.17 9.39
C VAL A 12 9.31 0.84 9.11
N CYS A 13 10.53 0.90 8.57
CA CYS A 13 11.38 -0.26 8.28
C CYS A 13 12.85 0.19 8.12
N PRO A 14 13.84 -0.74 8.13
CA PRO A 14 15.25 -0.40 7.98
C PRO A 14 15.58 0.46 6.75
N THR A 15 14.88 0.24 5.63
CA THR A 15 15.06 0.99 4.37
C THR A 15 13.84 1.88 4.08
N GLY A 16 13.32 2.56 5.10
CA GLY A 16 12.10 3.36 5.00
C GLY A 16 12.13 4.44 3.92
N GLY A 17 13.30 5.05 3.69
CA GLY A 17 13.51 6.06 2.63
C GLY A 17 13.24 5.51 1.22
N ASP A 18 13.68 4.28 0.95
CA ASP A 18 13.50 3.64 -0.36
C ASP A 18 12.03 3.25 -0.58
N VAL A 19 11.37 2.75 0.47
CA VAL A 19 9.96 2.33 0.39
C VAL A 19 9.01 3.54 0.34
N VAL A 20 9.28 4.62 1.09
CA VAL A 20 8.41 5.79 1.11
C VAL A 20 8.38 6.52 -0.22
N HIS A 21 9.44 6.44 -1.02
CA HIS A 21 9.47 7.06 -2.35
C HIS A 21 8.38 6.47 -3.28
N GLU A 22 8.16 5.16 -3.24
CA GLU A 22 7.11 4.47 -3.99
C GLU A 22 5.71 4.99 -3.59
N LEU A 23 5.46 5.12 -2.29
CA LEU A 23 4.21 5.62 -1.74
C LEU A 23 3.99 7.11 -2.06
N ALA A 24 5.05 7.91 -2.00
CA ALA A 24 5.00 9.33 -2.34
C ALA A 24 4.66 9.53 -3.82
N LEU A 25 5.25 8.73 -4.72
CA LEU A 25 4.91 8.74 -6.15
C LEU A 25 3.45 8.32 -6.37
N ALA A 26 2.98 7.28 -5.68
CA ALA A 26 1.60 6.82 -5.77
C ALA A 26 0.59 7.91 -5.33
N VAL A 27 0.86 8.61 -4.21
CA VAL A 27 0.02 9.74 -3.77
C VAL A 27 0.08 10.89 -4.78
N ARG A 28 1.28 11.27 -5.23
CA ARG A 28 1.48 12.38 -6.17
C ARG A 28 0.72 12.18 -7.48
N THR A 29 0.67 10.94 -7.97
CA THR A 29 0.02 10.58 -9.24
C THR A 29 -1.47 10.26 -9.07
N GLY A 30 -1.99 10.31 -7.85
CA GLY A 30 -3.36 9.89 -7.54
C GLY A 30 -3.61 8.42 -7.88
N ALA A 31 -2.62 7.57 -7.65
CA ALA A 31 -2.70 6.17 -7.96
C ALA A 31 -3.84 5.49 -7.17
N PHE A 32 -4.54 4.62 -7.87
CA PHE A 32 -5.50 3.70 -7.28
C PHE A 32 -4.77 2.70 -6.37
N THR A 33 -5.24 2.50 -5.15
CA THR A 33 -4.60 1.56 -4.19
C THR A 33 -4.47 0.15 -4.75
N GLY A 34 -5.40 -0.29 -5.60
CA GLY A 34 -5.33 -1.61 -6.24
C GLY A 34 -4.23 -1.74 -7.27
N ARG A 35 -3.72 -0.63 -7.84
CA ARG A 35 -2.54 -0.67 -8.70
C ARG A 35 -1.31 -1.10 -7.90
N LEU A 36 -1.13 -0.57 -6.68
CA LEU A 36 -0.05 -1.04 -5.78
C LEU A 36 -0.20 -2.52 -5.44
N ALA A 37 -1.42 -3.01 -5.19
CA ALA A 37 -1.63 -4.43 -4.92
C ALA A 37 -1.28 -5.34 -6.12
N GLN A 38 -1.49 -4.86 -7.35
CA GLN A 38 -1.28 -5.61 -8.59
C GLN A 38 0.14 -5.49 -9.14
N THR A 39 0.89 -4.45 -8.76
CA THR A 39 2.27 -4.26 -9.20
C THR A 39 3.18 -5.36 -8.65
N VAL A 40 4.15 -5.79 -9.47
CA VAL A 40 5.20 -6.71 -9.04
C VAL A 40 6.17 -5.97 -8.12
N HIS A 41 6.35 -6.50 -6.91
CA HIS A 41 7.34 -6.01 -5.95
C HIS A 41 8.45 -7.04 -5.83
N ALA A 42 9.70 -6.59 -5.89
CA ALA A 42 10.86 -7.48 -5.89
C ALA A 42 10.92 -8.32 -4.60
N TYR A 43 11.30 -9.59 -4.73
CA TYR A 43 11.57 -10.48 -3.61
C TYR A 43 13.08 -10.78 -3.51
N PRO A 44 13.69 -10.73 -2.31
CA PRO A 44 13.14 -10.26 -1.03
C PRO A 44 13.39 -8.74 -0.85
N SER A 45 12.34 -7.93 -0.66
CA SER A 45 12.46 -6.50 -0.37
C SER A 45 11.39 -6.00 0.60
N TRP A 46 11.65 -4.86 1.25
CA TRP A 46 10.65 -4.20 2.11
C TRP A 46 9.46 -3.64 1.33
N SER A 47 9.62 -3.34 0.04
CA SER A 47 8.51 -2.95 -0.83
C SER A 47 7.43 -4.05 -0.92
N LEU A 48 7.77 -5.32 -0.68
CA LEU A 48 6.75 -6.38 -0.59
C LEU A 48 5.66 -6.06 0.45
N ALA A 49 6.02 -5.40 1.56
CA ALA A 49 5.05 -4.99 2.57
C ALA A 49 4.04 -3.97 2.05
N VAL A 50 4.40 -3.12 1.07
CA VAL A 50 3.48 -2.18 0.40
C VAL A 50 2.42 -2.95 -0.39
N ARG A 51 2.84 -3.92 -1.22
CA ARG A 51 1.91 -4.81 -1.94
C ARG A 51 0.95 -5.53 -1.00
N GLU A 52 1.49 -6.09 0.08
CA GLU A 52 0.71 -6.84 1.07
C GLU A 52 -0.31 -5.92 1.76
N ALA A 53 0.11 -4.74 2.21
CA ALA A 53 -0.78 -3.75 2.83
C ALA A 53 -1.86 -3.25 1.85
N ALA A 54 -1.52 -2.99 0.60
CA ALA A 54 -2.47 -2.58 -0.43
C ALA A 54 -3.51 -3.69 -0.73
N THR A 55 -3.09 -4.96 -0.69
CA THR A 55 -3.96 -6.12 -0.90
C THR A 55 -5.09 -6.19 0.15
N LEU A 56 -4.81 -5.78 1.39
CA LEU A 56 -5.76 -5.81 2.51
C LEU A 56 -7.03 -4.98 2.28
N PHE A 57 -6.99 -3.99 1.37
CA PHE A 57 -8.15 -3.18 1.01
C PHE A 57 -9.16 -3.92 0.13
N PHE A 58 -8.74 -5.01 -0.52
CA PHE A 58 -9.56 -5.74 -1.49
C PHE A 58 -9.91 -7.15 -1.02
N THR A 59 -9.03 -7.78 -0.26
CA THR A 59 -9.22 -9.13 0.26
C THR A 59 -8.50 -9.31 1.59
N SER A 60 -8.81 -10.40 2.29
CA SER A 60 -8.04 -10.81 3.47
C SER A 60 -6.73 -11.45 3.04
N TYR A 61 -5.62 -11.07 3.67
CA TYR A 61 -4.29 -11.62 3.38
C TYR A 61 -3.52 -11.84 4.69
N LYS A 62 -2.87 -13.01 4.83
CA LYS A 62 -2.23 -13.44 6.09
C LYS A 62 -3.13 -13.30 7.34
N GLY A 63 -4.43 -13.53 7.18
CA GLY A 63 -5.43 -13.38 8.24
C GLY A 63 -5.78 -11.92 8.62
N LEU A 64 -5.20 -10.93 7.94
CA LEU A 64 -5.47 -9.50 8.14
C LEU A 64 -6.44 -8.97 7.08
N ARG A 65 -7.09 -7.85 7.37
CA ARG A 65 -7.93 -7.07 6.43
C ARG A 65 -7.84 -5.59 6.77
N ALA A 66 -8.00 -4.71 5.78
CA ALA A 66 -8.04 -3.27 6.01
C ALA A 66 -9.21 -2.90 6.92
N ARG A 67 -8.97 -1.94 7.82
CA ARG A 67 -9.99 -1.40 8.71
C ARG A 67 -10.78 -0.30 7.99
N PRO A 68 -12.09 -0.19 8.22
CA PRO A 68 -12.85 0.94 7.71
C PRO A 68 -12.31 2.25 8.31
N ALA A 69 -12.40 3.33 7.52
CA ALA A 69 -12.11 4.66 8.03
C ALA A 69 -13.04 4.98 9.20
N ARG A 70 -12.49 5.55 10.28
CA ARG A 70 -13.33 6.06 11.36
C ARG A 70 -14.13 7.26 10.83
N PRO A 71 -15.43 7.39 11.16
CA PRO A 71 -16.15 8.62 10.89
C PRO A 71 -15.43 9.78 11.59
N GLY A 72 -15.29 10.89 10.87
CA GLY A 72 -14.79 12.16 11.39
C GLY A 72 -15.89 12.95 12.09
#